data_AF-D5UD03-F1
#
_entry.id   AF-D5UD03-F1
#
_cell.length_a   1.000
_cell.length_b   1.000
_cell.length_c   1.000
_cell.angle_alpha   90.00
_cell.angle_beta   90.00
_cell.angle_gamma   90.00
#
_symmetry.space_group_name_H-M   'P 1'
#
loop_
_entity.id
_entity.type
_entity.pdbx_description
1 polymer ?
#
loop_
_entity_poly.entity_id
_entity_poly.type
_entity_poly.pdbx_seq_one_letter_code
_entity_poly.pdbx_strand_id
1 'polypeptide(L)'
;MDWVEVVGFVTGATCVWLATRQHVANFPVGMANNLVFVVLFWQTGILANAGLQVVYLLLGGLGWWWWVRGGPDAGRLPVRRTPRLVWPLALVCAAALTVTIALVLTRTAESAQPWADAVTTSLSLVAQVMMGRKWLGSWAVWIVTDVLLVALYVTLGLYLTAALYVLFLGLCVHGWRQWSRDLRATTDVARRADVDAAAPA
;
A
#
# COMPACT_ATOMS: atom_id res chain seq x y z
N MET A 1 25.16 -6.11 9.73
CA MET A 1 23.81 -6.24 9.14
C MET A 1 22.96 -6.89 10.20
N ASP A 2 22.08 -6.11 10.81
CA ASP A 2 21.17 -6.66 11.81
C ASP A 2 20.21 -7.60 11.11
N TRP A 3 20.13 -8.84 11.60
CA TRP A 3 19.26 -9.88 11.05
C TRP A 3 17.79 -9.42 10.96
N VAL A 4 17.39 -8.47 11.80
CA VAL A 4 16.07 -7.80 11.78
C VAL A 4 15.83 -7.03 10.49
N GLU A 5 16.84 -6.32 9.96
CA GLU A 5 16.72 -5.57 8.70
C GLU A 5 16.52 -6.53 7.52
N VAL A 6 17.28 -7.62 7.50
CA VAL A 6 17.19 -8.64 6.44
C VAL A 6 15.83 -9.34 6.49
N VAL A 7 15.36 -9.72 7.68
CA VAL A 7 14.06 -10.36 7.84
C VAL A 7 12.94 -9.40 7.44
N GLY A 8 12.95 -8.16 7.93
CA GLY A 8 11.97 -7.13 7.57
C GLY A 8 11.96 -6.82 6.07
N PHE A 9 13.12 -6.82 5.44
CA PHE A 9 13.24 -6.67 3.99
C PHE A 9 12.61 -7.85 3.23
N VAL A 10 12.98 -9.09 3.58
CA VAL A 10 12.48 -10.29 2.89
C VAL A 10 10.97 -10.44 3.08
N THR A 11 10.45 -10.19 4.28
CA THR A 11 9.01 -10.23 4.55
C THR A 11 8.27 -9.13 3.80
N GLY A 12 8.80 -7.90 3.79
CA GLY A 12 8.23 -6.78 3.04
C GLY A 12 8.20 -7.03 1.54
N ALA A 13 9.32 -7.46 0.95
CA ALA A 13 9.42 -7.80 -0.48
C ALA A 13 8.45 -8.94 -0.85
N THR A 14 8.37 -9.97 -0.01
CA THR A 14 7.43 -11.09 -0.20
C THR A 14 5.99 -10.61 -0.13
N CYS A 15 5.66 -9.72 0.81
CA CYS A 15 4.34 -9.12 0.95
C CYS A 15 3.95 -8.36 -0.34
N VAL A 16 4.81 -7.45 -0.81
CA VAL A 16 4.57 -6.67 -2.04
C VAL A 16 4.43 -7.61 -3.25
N TRP A 17 5.28 -8.61 -3.38
CA TRP A 17 5.21 -9.60 -4.46
C TRP A 17 3.91 -10.45 -4.42
N LEU A 18 3.44 -10.83 -3.23
CA LEU A 18 2.14 -11.49 -3.08
C LEU A 18 1.00 -10.54 -3.50
N ALA A 19 1.10 -9.25 -3.18
CA ALA A 19 0.16 -8.23 -3.64
C ALA A 19 0.19 -8.06 -5.17
N THR A 20 1.37 -8.06 -5.83
CA THR A 20 1.43 -8.00 -7.31
C THR A 20 0.68 -9.19 -7.92
N ARG A 21 0.80 -10.37 -7.32
CA ARG A 21 0.09 -11.60 -7.73
C ARG A 21 -1.36 -11.70 -7.24
N GLN A 22 -1.90 -10.68 -6.60
CA GLN A 22 -3.26 -10.68 -6.03
C GLN A 22 -3.53 -11.85 -5.07
N HIS A 23 -2.48 -12.33 -4.40
CA HIS A 23 -2.57 -13.43 -3.47
C HIS A 23 -3.02 -12.92 -2.09
N VAL A 24 -4.05 -13.56 -1.51
CA VAL A 24 -4.67 -13.11 -0.26
C VAL A 24 -3.69 -13.20 0.93
N ALA A 25 -2.70 -14.10 0.86
CA ALA A 25 -1.68 -14.23 1.91
C ALA A 25 -0.80 -12.97 2.11
N ASN A 26 -0.85 -11.98 1.21
CA ASN A 26 -0.26 -10.66 1.45
C ASN A 26 -0.70 -10.07 2.81
N PHE A 27 -1.98 -10.20 3.16
CA PHE A 27 -2.50 -9.62 4.40
C PHE A 27 -1.98 -10.29 5.67
N PRO A 28 -2.08 -11.62 5.88
CA PRO A 28 -1.56 -12.25 7.09
C PRO A 28 -0.05 -12.06 7.24
N VAL A 29 0.73 -12.07 6.14
CA VAL A 29 2.17 -11.77 6.17
C VAL A 29 2.42 -10.34 6.64
N GLY A 30 1.71 -9.35 6.06
CA GLY A 30 1.83 -7.96 6.46
C GLY A 30 1.34 -7.70 7.90
N MET A 31 0.24 -8.32 8.33
CA MET A 31 -0.29 -8.19 9.69
C MET A 31 0.64 -8.80 10.73
N ALA A 32 1.25 -9.96 10.45
CA ALA A 32 2.24 -10.56 11.34
C ALA A 32 3.45 -9.62 11.51
N ASN A 33 3.92 -9.02 10.41
CA ASN A 33 5.00 -8.04 10.44
C ASN A 33 4.62 -6.81 11.28
N ASN A 34 3.44 -6.23 11.05
CA ASN A 34 2.98 -5.06 11.80
C ASN A 34 2.82 -5.36 13.29
N LEU A 35 2.36 -6.55 13.67
CA LEU A 35 2.22 -6.96 15.07
C LEU A 35 3.58 -6.96 15.79
N VAL A 36 4.63 -7.45 15.15
CA VAL A 36 6.00 -7.40 15.69
C VAL A 36 6.44 -5.96 15.92
N PHE A 37 6.19 -5.07 14.95
CA PHE A 37 6.53 -3.65 15.10
C PHE A 37 5.70 -2.92 16.15
N VAL A 38 4.42 -3.27 16.35
CA VAL A 38 3.61 -2.74 17.45
C VAL A 38 4.29 -3.04 18.79
N VAL A 39 4.68 -4.30 19.03
CA VAL A 39 5.32 -4.71 20.28
C VAL A 39 6.65 -4.00 20.47
N LEU A 40 7.46 -3.92 19.41
CA LEU A 40 8.77 -3.27 19.45
C LEU A 40 8.65 -1.78 19.81
N PHE A 41 7.78 -1.03 19.12
CA PHE A 41 7.63 0.41 19.37
C PHE A 41 6.96 0.73 20.70
N TRP A 42 6.06 -0.15 21.17
CA TRP A 42 5.48 -0.02 22.50
C TRP A 42 6.55 -0.15 23.59
N GLN A 43 7.47 -1.11 23.44
CA GLN A 43 8.55 -1.33 24.39
C GLN A 43 9.59 -0.20 24.39
N THR A 44 9.85 0.42 23.24
CA THR A 44 10.79 1.54 23.13
C THR A 44 10.17 2.90 23.48
N GLY A 45 8.87 2.95 23.77
CA GLY A 45 8.15 4.17 24.14
C GLY A 45 7.77 5.08 22.95
N ILE A 46 7.97 4.63 21.72
CA ILE A 46 7.69 5.41 20.50
C ILE A 46 6.22 5.23 20.09
N LEU A 47 5.33 5.88 20.84
CA LEU A 47 3.89 5.66 20.77
C LEU A 47 3.29 6.05 19.41
N ALA A 48 3.82 7.07 18.73
CA ALA A 48 3.30 7.47 17.41
C ALA A 48 3.51 6.36 16.37
N ASN A 49 4.69 5.74 16.35
CA ASN A 49 5.00 4.64 15.45
C ASN A 49 4.22 3.37 15.83
N ALA A 50 4.04 3.08 17.13
CA ALA A 50 3.20 1.97 17.57
C ALA A 50 1.74 2.16 17.09
N GLY A 51 1.18 3.36 17.25
CA GLY A 51 -0.16 3.70 16.78
C GLY A 51 -0.32 3.56 15.26
N LEU A 52 0.70 3.97 14.49
CA LEU A 52 0.71 3.81 13.04
C LEU A 52 0.66 2.33 12.63
N GLN A 53 1.39 1.46 13.32
CA GLN A 53 1.36 0.02 13.05
C GLN A 53 0.00 -0.61 13.35
N VAL A 54 -0.69 -0.14 14.39
CA VAL A 54 -2.09 -0.52 14.67
C VAL A 54 -3.01 -0.11 13.51
N VAL A 55 -2.85 1.11 12.97
CA VAL A 55 -3.61 1.55 11.80
C VAL A 55 -3.37 0.63 10.60
N TYR A 56 -2.11 0.28 10.30
CA TYR A 56 -1.80 -0.67 9.22
C TYR A 56 -2.40 -2.06 9.46
N LEU A 57 -2.45 -2.53 10.71
CA LEU A 57 -3.07 -3.80 11.07
C LEU A 57 -4.59 -3.79 10.83
N LEU A 58 -5.28 -2.71 11.19
CA LEU A 58 -6.71 -2.52 10.93
C LEU A 58 -7.00 -2.43 9.43
N LEU A 59 -6.22 -1.63 8.69
CA LEU A 59 -6.34 -1.53 7.23
C LEU A 59 -6.03 -2.85 6.53
N GLY A 60 -5.05 -3.61 7.04
CA GLY A 60 -4.73 -4.95 6.58
C GLY A 60 -5.91 -5.90 6.77
N GLY A 61 -6.54 -5.90 7.95
CA GLY A 61 -7.74 -6.70 8.22
C GLY A 61 -8.92 -6.34 7.33
N LEU A 62 -9.18 -5.04 7.12
CA LEU A 62 -10.22 -4.56 6.19
C LEU A 62 -9.94 -4.98 4.74
N GLY A 63 -8.70 -4.81 4.30
CA GLY A 63 -8.26 -5.24 2.97
C GLY A 63 -8.41 -6.75 2.78
N TRP A 64 -8.06 -7.55 3.79
CA TRP A 64 -8.23 -8.99 3.77
C TRP A 64 -9.71 -9.37 3.62
N TRP A 65 -10.58 -8.74 4.41
CA TRP A 65 -12.02 -8.95 4.33
C TRP A 65 -12.57 -8.60 2.94
N TRP A 66 -12.18 -7.45 2.37
CA TRP A 66 -12.57 -7.07 1.01
C TRP A 66 -12.06 -8.03 -0.05
N TRP A 67 -10.85 -8.55 0.06
CA TRP A 67 -10.28 -9.45 -0.96
C TRP A 67 -10.91 -10.84 -0.94
N VAL A 68 -11.34 -11.31 0.23
CA VAL A 68 -11.97 -12.63 0.38
C VAL A 68 -13.46 -12.60 0.06
N ARG A 69 -14.17 -11.53 0.47
CA ARG A 69 -15.64 -11.49 0.42
C ARG A 69 -16.23 -10.36 -0.43
N GLY A 70 -15.41 -9.48 -0.98
CA GLY A 70 -15.87 -8.27 -1.69
C GLY A 70 -16.12 -8.44 -3.19
N GLY A 71 -15.93 -9.64 -3.75
CA GLY A 71 -16.24 -9.89 -5.16
C GLY A 71 -17.75 -10.03 -5.42
N PRO A 72 -18.19 -9.87 -6.68
CA PRO A 72 -19.52 -10.31 -7.11
C PRO A 72 -19.73 -11.79 -6.71
N ASP A 73 -20.93 -12.13 -6.25
CA ASP A 73 -21.31 -13.49 -5.81
C ASP A 73 -20.45 -14.07 -4.67
N ALA A 74 -19.98 -13.22 -3.76
CA ALA A 74 -19.11 -13.61 -2.63
C ALA A 74 -17.76 -14.23 -3.06
N GLY A 75 -17.35 -14.02 -4.32
CA GLY A 75 -16.06 -14.45 -4.85
C GLY A 75 -14.89 -13.53 -4.51
N ARG A 76 -13.72 -13.81 -5.09
CA ARG A 76 -12.52 -12.98 -4.94
C ARG A 76 -12.75 -11.61 -5.59
N LEU A 77 -12.41 -10.54 -4.90
CA LEU A 77 -12.54 -9.18 -5.43
C LEU A 77 -11.73 -9.04 -6.74
N PRO A 78 -12.32 -8.60 -7.87
CA PRO A 78 -11.56 -8.36 -9.09
C PRO A 78 -10.82 -7.02 -9.02
N VAL A 79 -9.76 -6.88 -9.82
CA VAL A 79 -9.11 -5.57 -10.04
C VAL A 79 -10.07 -4.63 -10.74
N ARG A 80 -10.15 -3.38 -10.26
CA ARG A 80 -11.03 -2.35 -10.82
C ARG A 80 -10.23 -1.10 -11.19
N ARG A 81 -10.76 -0.34 -12.15
CA ARG A 81 -10.27 1.03 -12.38
C ARG A 81 -10.56 1.88 -11.15
N THR A 82 -9.62 2.75 -10.81
CA THR A 82 -9.85 3.76 -9.78
C THR A 82 -10.93 4.73 -10.25
N PRO A 83 -12.02 4.90 -9.51
CA PRO A 83 -13.04 5.90 -9.84
C PRO A 83 -12.43 7.31 -9.86
N ARG A 84 -12.86 8.16 -10.80
CA ARG A 84 -12.30 9.52 -10.95
C ARG A 84 -12.46 10.37 -9.68
N LEU A 85 -13.56 10.19 -8.94
CA LEU A 85 -13.86 10.87 -7.69
C LEU A 85 -12.93 10.48 -6.53
N VAL A 86 -12.28 9.31 -6.61
CA VAL A 86 -11.37 8.85 -5.56
C VAL A 86 -10.08 9.66 -5.56
N TRP A 87 -9.62 10.18 -6.71
CA TRP A 87 -8.37 10.97 -6.77
C TRP A 87 -8.40 12.26 -5.94
N PRO A 88 -9.39 13.16 -6.11
CA PRO A 88 -9.45 14.36 -5.27
C PRO A 88 -9.69 14.02 -3.80
N LEU A 89 -10.50 12.99 -3.50
CA LEU A 89 -10.72 12.55 -2.13
C LEU A 89 -9.43 12.00 -1.49
N ALA A 90 -8.68 11.18 -2.22
CA ALA A 90 -7.39 10.64 -1.79
C ALA A 90 -6.38 11.76 -1.51
N LEU A 91 -6.36 12.80 -2.35
CA LEU A 91 -5.50 13.97 -2.14
C LEU A 91 -5.88 14.73 -0.88
N VAL A 92 -7.18 15.00 -0.67
CA VAL A 92 -7.67 15.68 0.54
C VAL A 92 -7.38 14.87 1.80
N CYS A 93 -7.62 13.55 1.76
CA CYS A 93 -7.31 12.66 2.87
C CYS A 93 -5.80 12.60 3.14
N ALA A 94 -4.95 12.52 2.11
CA ALA A 94 -3.49 12.53 2.27
C ALA A 94 -3.01 13.84 2.90
N ALA A 95 -3.54 14.98 2.46
CA ALA A 95 -3.19 16.29 3.02
C ALA A 95 -3.62 16.41 4.49
N ALA A 96 -4.86 16.00 4.81
CA ALA A 96 -5.37 16.01 6.18
C ALA A 96 -4.53 15.11 7.10
N LEU A 97 -4.26 13.87 6.68
CA LEU A 97 -3.40 12.94 7.41
C LEU A 97 -1.98 13.50 7.58
N THR A 98 -1.44 14.16 6.55
CA THR A 98 -0.10 14.75 6.63
C THR A 98 -0.04 15.80 7.73
N VAL A 99 -1.01 16.71 7.76
CA VAL A 99 -1.07 17.73 8.81
C VAL A 99 -1.22 17.08 10.19
N THR A 100 -2.12 16.11 10.34
CA THR A 100 -2.31 15.43 11.63
C THR A 100 -1.04 14.72 12.10
N ILE A 101 -0.40 13.93 11.24
CA ILE A 101 0.81 13.18 11.57
C ILE A 101 1.98 14.12 11.83
N ALA A 102 2.18 15.16 11.01
CA ALA A 102 3.24 16.15 11.20
C ALA A 102 3.08 16.87 12.54
N LEU A 103 1.86 17.23 12.95
CA LEU A 103 1.60 17.84 14.25
C LEU A 103 1.89 16.91 15.42
N VAL A 104 1.66 15.61 15.27
CA VAL A 104 2.03 14.61 16.29
C VAL A 104 3.55 14.50 16.37
N LEU A 105 4.22 14.25 15.25
CA LEU A 105 5.68 14.06 15.18
C LEU A 105 6.47 15.30 15.63
N THR A 106 5.97 16.51 15.34
CA THR A 106 6.61 17.75 15.82
C THR A 106 6.45 17.94 17.33
N ARG A 107 5.36 17.47 17.93
CA ARG A 107 5.13 17.54 19.38
C ARG A 107 5.89 16.48 20.17
N THR A 108 6.05 15.29 19.61
CA THR A 108 6.78 14.19 20.26
C THR A 108 8.30 14.28 20.03
N ALA A 109 8.74 15.10 19.06
CA ALA A 109 10.15 15.21 18.65
C ALA A 109 10.79 13.87 18.25
N GLU A 110 9.96 12.92 17.79
CA GLU A 110 10.39 11.57 17.41
C GLU A 110 10.99 11.50 16.00
N SER A 111 10.86 12.55 15.19
CA SER A 111 11.38 12.59 13.81
C SER A 111 12.24 13.84 13.55
N ALA A 112 13.35 13.63 12.85
CA ALA A 112 14.23 14.70 12.37
C ALA A 112 13.62 15.50 11.20
N GLN A 113 12.72 14.89 10.42
CA GLN A 113 12.00 15.55 9.32
C GLN A 113 10.49 15.24 9.38
N PRO A 114 9.77 15.78 10.39
CA PRO A 114 8.37 15.41 10.66
C PRO A 114 7.42 15.56 9.47
N TRP A 115 7.63 16.58 8.64
CA TRP A 115 6.79 16.83 7.46
C TRP A 115 7.03 15.82 6.34
N ALA A 116 8.29 15.48 6.07
CA ALA A 116 8.63 14.50 5.04
C ALA A 116 8.11 13.10 5.41
N ASP A 117 8.28 12.73 6.68
CA ASP A 117 7.78 11.47 7.22
C ASP A 117 6.24 11.42 7.23
N ALA A 118 5.58 12.54 7.56
CA ALA A 118 4.13 12.62 7.53
C ALA A 118 3.56 12.50 6.11
N VAL A 119 4.19 13.11 5.11
CA VAL A 119 3.77 13.01 3.70
C VAL A 119 3.88 11.57 3.21
N THR A 120 5.04 10.95 3.38
CA THR A 120 5.30 9.57 2.92
C THR A 120 4.40 8.56 3.64
N THR A 121 4.18 8.74 4.94
CA THR A 121 3.24 7.91 5.73
C THR A 121 1.80 8.08 5.24
N SER A 122 1.34 9.31 5.03
CA SER A 122 -0.03 9.59 4.60
C SER A 122 -0.33 9.02 3.21
N LEU A 123 0.61 9.16 2.27
CA LEU A 123 0.50 8.57 0.95
C LEU A 123 0.47 7.04 1.02
N SER A 124 1.29 6.43 1.88
CA SER A 124 1.29 4.98 2.10
C SER A 124 -0.03 4.47 2.67
N LEU A 125 -0.64 5.18 3.62
CA LEU A 125 -1.96 4.85 4.17
C LEU A 125 -3.05 4.92 3.09
N VAL A 126 -3.04 5.97 2.28
CA VAL A 126 -3.96 6.11 1.13
C VAL A 126 -3.75 4.98 0.12
N ALA A 127 -2.50 4.70 -0.23
CA ALA A 127 -2.14 3.62 -1.15
C ALA A 127 -2.62 2.26 -0.62
N GLN A 128 -2.47 2.01 0.68
CA GLN A 128 -2.92 0.79 1.34
C GLN A 128 -4.45 0.62 1.29
N VAL A 129 -5.22 1.68 1.53
CA VAL A 129 -6.69 1.65 1.40
C VAL A 129 -7.10 1.36 -0.04
N MET A 130 -6.50 2.06 -1.01
CA MET A 130 -6.78 1.85 -2.43
C MET A 130 -6.42 0.43 -2.88
N MET A 131 -5.31 -0.12 -2.37
CA MET A 131 -4.86 -1.49 -2.62
C MET A 131 -5.85 -2.51 -2.04
N GLY A 132 -6.34 -2.27 -0.82
CA GLY A 132 -7.39 -3.06 -0.20
C GLY A 132 -8.67 -3.12 -1.05
N ARG A 133 -9.03 -2.02 -1.72
CA ARG A 133 -10.16 -1.96 -2.66
C ARG A 133 -9.85 -2.51 -4.07
N LYS A 134 -8.64 -3.05 -4.30
CA LYS A 134 -8.12 -3.50 -5.60
C LYS A 134 -8.28 -2.46 -6.71
N TRP A 135 -8.08 -1.18 -6.37
CA TRP A 135 -8.03 -0.13 -7.37
C TRP A 135 -6.64 -0.06 -7.99
N LEU A 136 -6.58 -0.10 -9.33
CA LEU A 136 -5.32 -0.08 -10.08
C LEU A 136 -4.45 1.14 -9.73
N GLY A 137 -5.06 2.30 -9.47
CA GLY A 137 -4.35 3.53 -9.10
C GLY A 137 -3.60 3.47 -7.78
N SER A 138 -3.83 2.46 -6.93
CA SER A 138 -3.04 2.25 -5.71
C SER A 138 -1.54 2.13 -6.03
N TRP A 139 -1.19 1.44 -7.11
CA TRP A 139 0.18 1.29 -7.57
C TRP A 139 0.82 2.62 -7.96
N ALA A 140 0.07 3.58 -8.51
CA ALA A 140 0.62 4.91 -8.80
C ALA A 140 0.94 5.68 -7.51
N VAL A 141 0.09 5.57 -6.48
CA VAL A 141 0.36 6.19 -5.18
C VAL A 141 1.57 5.53 -4.51
N TRP A 142 1.71 4.20 -4.59
CA TRP A 142 2.91 3.50 -4.12
C TRP A 142 4.17 3.94 -4.86
N ILE A 143 4.13 4.04 -6.19
CA ILE A 143 5.26 4.55 -7.00
C ILE A 143 5.68 5.96 -6.57
N VAL A 144 4.72 6.87 -6.38
CA VAL A 144 5.01 8.24 -5.92
C VAL A 144 5.65 8.21 -4.53
N THR A 145 5.11 7.39 -3.63
CA THR A 145 5.62 7.24 -2.26
C THR A 145 7.06 6.70 -2.26
N ASP A 146 7.33 5.65 -3.04
CA ASP A 146 8.66 5.05 -3.16
C ASP A 146 9.68 6.07 -3.70
N VAL A 147 9.32 6.86 -4.72
CA VAL A 147 10.20 7.92 -5.25
C VAL A 147 10.52 8.97 -4.19
N LEU A 148 9.53 9.40 -3.41
CA LEU A 148 9.75 10.35 -2.31
C LEU A 148 10.66 9.75 -1.23
N LEU A 149 10.46 8.48 -0.88
CA LEU A 149 11.29 7.77 0.11
C LEU A 149 12.73 7.58 -0.39
N VAL A 150 12.94 7.24 -1.67
CA VAL A 150 14.27 7.18 -2.26
C VAL A 150 14.97 8.54 -2.16
N ALA A 151 14.30 9.63 -2.55
CA ALA A 151 14.88 10.97 -2.47
C ALA A 151 15.22 11.36 -1.02
N LEU A 152 14.31 11.09 -0.08
CA LEU A 152 14.50 11.36 1.35
C LEU A 152 15.69 10.57 1.92
N TYR A 153 15.79 9.26 1.63
CA TYR A 153 16.88 8.45 2.17
C TYR A 153 18.23 8.76 1.54
N VAL A 154 18.26 9.21 0.29
CA VAL A 154 19.50 9.71 -0.33
C VAL A 154 19.99 10.99 0.36
N THR A 155 19.11 11.93 0.69
CA THR A 155 19.51 13.16 1.40
C THR A 155 19.94 12.91 2.84
N LEU A 156 19.42 11.84 3.46
CA LEU A 156 19.84 11.37 4.78
C LEU A 156 21.12 10.51 4.76
N GLY A 157 21.71 10.24 3.58
CA GLY A 157 22.90 9.40 3.44
C GLY A 157 22.65 7.89 3.62
N LEU A 158 21.38 7.48 3.69
CA LEU A 158 20.94 6.10 3.90
C LEU A 158 20.81 5.35 2.57
N TYR A 159 21.94 5.19 1.86
CA TYR A 159 21.96 4.61 0.51
C TYR A 159 21.45 3.17 0.43
N LEU A 160 21.70 2.36 1.47
CA LEU A 160 21.19 0.99 1.52
C LEU A 160 19.66 0.97 1.49
N THR A 161 19.03 1.73 2.39
CA THR A 161 17.57 1.88 2.46
C THR A 161 17.01 2.45 1.17
N ALA A 162 17.65 3.47 0.59
CA ALA A 162 17.26 4.02 -0.71
C ALA A 162 17.26 2.95 -1.82
N ALA A 163 18.29 2.10 -1.87
CA ALA A 163 18.36 1.00 -2.85
C ALA A 163 17.22 -0.03 -2.66
N LEU A 164 16.82 -0.31 -1.41
CA LEU A 164 15.66 -1.18 -1.13
C LEU A 164 14.35 -0.58 -1.66
N TYR A 165 14.13 0.73 -1.48
CA TYR A 165 12.95 1.39 -2.03
C TYR A 165 12.96 1.47 -3.56
N VAL A 166 14.14 1.54 -4.21
CA VAL A 166 14.25 1.38 -5.67
C VAL A 166 13.80 -0.03 -6.10
N LEU A 167 14.09 -1.07 -5.32
CA LEU A 167 13.60 -2.41 -5.61
C LEU A 167 12.08 -2.51 -5.45
N PHE A 168 11.51 -1.94 -4.38
CA PHE A 168 10.06 -1.86 -4.19
C PHE A 168 9.37 -1.09 -5.30
N LEU A 169 9.95 0.02 -5.75
CA LEU A 169 9.50 0.76 -6.91
C LEU A 169 9.40 -0.14 -8.17
N GLY A 170 10.40 -0.99 -8.39
CA GLY A 170 10.38 -2.00 -9.46
C GLY A 170 9.23 -3.00 -9.32
N LEU A 171 8.97 -3.50 -8.11
CA LEU A 171 7.83 -4.37 -7.83
C LEU A 171 6.49 -3.65 -8.03
N CYS A 172 6.38 -2.38 -7.67
CA CYS A 172 5.19 -1.56 -7.87
C CYS A 172 4.88 -1.38 -9.37
N VAL A 173 5.90 -1.13 -10.19
CA VAL A 173 5.75 -1.09 -11.65
C VAL A 173 5.32 -2.45 -12.20
N HIS A 174 5.86 -3.55 -11.68
CA HIS A 174 5.44 -4.89 -12.05
C HIS A 174 3.97 -5.16 -11.68
N GLY A 175 3.56 -4.81 -10.46
CA GLY A 175 2.19 -4.90 -9.97
C GLY A 175 1.22 -4.10 -10.83
N TRP A 176 1.55 -2.85 -11.17
CA TRP A 176 0.77 -2.03 -12.09
C TRP A 176 0.55 -2.74 -13.43
N ARG A 177 1.62 -3.26 -14.04
CA ARG A 177 1.57 -3.94 -15.34
C ARG A 177 0.72 -5.20 -15.29
N GLN A 178 0.88 -6.03 -14.26
CA GLN A 178 0.12 -7.26 -14.07
C GLN A 178 -1.37 -6.96 -13.90
N TRP A 179 -1.72 -6.09 -12.95
CA TRP A 179 -3.11 -5.73 -12.67
C TRP A 179 -3.79 -5.03 -13.86
N SER A 180 -3.05 -4.22 -14.61
CA SER A 180 -3.56 -3.59 -15.83
C SER A 180 -3.90 -4.62 -16.91
N ARG A 181 -3.11 -5.69 -17.03
CA ARG A 181 -3.39 -6.79 -17.97
C ARG A 181 -4.66 -7.54 -17.55
N ASP A 182 -4.78 -7.89 -16.28
CA ASP A 182 -5.93 -8.62 -15.74
C ASP A 182 -7.24 -7.83 -15.89
N LEU A 183 -7.18 -6.52 -15.62
CA LEU A 183 -8.32 -5.61 -15.80
C LEU A 183 -8.76 -5.53 -17.28
N ARG A 184 -7.81 -5.43 -18.22
CA ARG A 184 -8.12 -5.41 -19.66
C ARG A 184 -8.77 -6.72 -20.10
N ALA A 185 -8.20 -7.86 -19.71
CA ALA A 185 -8.76 -9.17 -20.03
C ALA A 185 -10.20 -9.33 -19.53
N THR A 186 -10.47 -8.91 -18.28
CA THR A 186 -11.82 -8.95 -17.71
C THR A 186 -12.80 -8.04 -18.46
N THR A 187 -12.36 -6.85 -18.86
CA THR A 187 -13.19 -5.89 -19.62
C THR A 187 -13.52 -6.41 -21.01
N ASP A 188 -12.56 -7.06 -21.69
CA ASP A 188 -12.75 -7.61 -23.02
C ASP A 188 -13.71 -8.81 -23.03
N VAL A 189 -13.64 -9.68 -22.02
CA VAL A 189 -14.58 -10.80 -21.86
C VAL A 189 -16.00 -10.30 -21.65
N ALA A 190 -16.20 -9.32 -20.75
CA ALA A 190 -17.52 -8.73 -20.52
C ALA A 190 -18.09 -8.09 -21.80
N ARG A 191 -17.25 -7.36 -22.54
CA ARG A 191 -17.64 -6.72 -23.80
C ARG A 191 -18.08 -7.73 -24.87
N ARG A 192 -17.38 -8.87 -24.98
CA ARG A 192 -17.74 -9.94 -25.93
C ARG A 192 -19.07 -10.58 -25.56
N ALA A 193 -19.29 -10.87 -24.28
CA ALA A 193 -20.56 -11.42 -23.80
C ALA A 193 -21.75 -10.49 -24.11
N ASP A 194 -21.59 -9.18 -23.95
CA ASP A 194 -22.63 -8.20 -24.30
C ASP A 194 -22.93 -8.16 -25.81
N VAL A 195 -21.90 -8.31 -26.66
CA VAL A 195 -22.06 -8.36 -28.12
C VAL A 195 -22.78 -9.64 -28.55
N ASP A 196 -22.39 -10.79 -28.00
CA ASP A 196 -23.01 -12.09 -28.31
C ASP A 196 -24.48 -12.13 -27.86
N ALA A 197 -24.80 -11.53 -26.71
CA ALA A 197 -26.18 -11.40 -26.22
C ALA A 197 -27.05 -10.45 -27.05
N ALA A 198 -26.45 -9.51 -27.77
CA ALA A 198 -27.15 -8.53 -28.62
C ALA A 198 -27.29 -8.98 -30.09
N ALA A 199 -26.68 -10.11 -30.49
CA ALA A 199 -26.79 -10.63 -31.84
C ALA A 199 -28.20 -11.22 -32.09
N PRO A 200 -28.88 -10.87 -33.20
CA PRO A 200 -30.18 -11.45 -33.53
C PRO A 200 -30.04 -12.95 -33.85
N ALA A 201 -30.98 -13.74 -33.33
CA ALA A 201 -31.04 -15.20 -33.50
C ALA A 201 -31.32 -15.65 -34.94
#